data_AF-A0A0J7Y575-F1
#
_entry.id   AF-A0A0J7Y575-F1
#
_cell.length_a   1.000
_cell.length_b   1.000
_cell.length_c   1.000
_cell.angle_alpha   90.00
_cell.angle_beta   90.00
_cell.angle_gamma   90.00
#
_symmetry.space_group_name_H-M   'P 1'
#
loop_
_entity.id
_entity.type
_entity.pdbx_description
1 polymer ?
#
loop_
_entity_poly.entity_id
_entity_poly.type
_entity_poly.pdbx_seq_one_letter_code
_entity_poly.pdbx_strand_id
1 'polypeptide(L)'
;MFARAGILLGIRVKSAACISGGGLSSVARLGLADGRTVIAKRGPLVEEEAAMIDAIRETGTPVPATLAVEKGLLILSDLPAEGWLARSWGRLLRRSPCQGSLSNAR
;
A
#
# COMPACT_ATOMS: atom_id res chain seq x y z
N MET A 1 16.04 -1.51 12.92
CA MET A 1 15.40 -1.27 11.61
C MET A 1 14.03 -0.63 11.89
N PHE A 2 13.72 0.54 11.32
CA PHE A 2 12.56 1.42 11.63
C PHE A 2 12.54 2.23 12.93
N ALA A 3 13.66 2.36 13.67
CA ALA A 3 13.72 3.24 14.85
C ALA A 3 13.27 4.69 14.56
N ARG A 4 13.60 5.18 13.35
CA ARG A 4 13.19 6.50 12.85
C ARG A 4 11.67 6.66 12.71
N ALA A 5 10.95 5.60 12.36
CA ALA A 5 9.48 5.63 12.29
C ALA A 5 8.87 5.93 13.66
N GLY A 6 9.42 5.35 14.73
CA GLY A 6 8.95 5.63 16.08
C GLY A 6 9.25 7.06 16.55
N ILE A 7 10.38 7.64 16.11
CA ILE A 7 10.71 9.05 16.37
C ILE A 7 9.71 9.97 15.66
N LEU A 8 9.45 9.73 14.37
CA LEU A 8 8.51 10.55 13.58
C LEU A 8 7.08 10.51 14.13
N LEU A 9 6.66 9.36 14.66
CA LEU A 9 5.33 9.19 15.24
C LEU A 9 5.24 9.61 16.71
N GLY A 10 6.38 9.86 17.37
CA GLY A 10 6.43 10.04 18.83
C GLY A 10 6.02 8.80 19.63
N ILE A 11 6.05 7.61 19.02
CA ILE A 11 5.54 6.36 19.60
C ILE A 11 6.54 5.23 19.34
N ARG A 12 6.83 4.45 20.39
CA ARG A 12 7.76 3.31 20.27
C ARG A 12 7.21 2.23 19.33
N VAL A 13 8.05 1.75 18.42
CA VAL A 13 7.80 0.56 17.59
C VAL A 13 8.12 -0.69 18.41
N LYS A 14 7.15 -1.61 18.54
CA LYS A 14 7.26 -2.89 19.26
C LYS A 14 7.65 -4.05 18.35
N SER A 15 7.25 -4.03 17.08
CA SER A 15 7.52 -5.10 16.12
C SER A 15 7.61 -4.57 14.70
N ALA A 16 8.28 -5.32 13.82
CA ALA A 16 8.33 -5.05 12.39
C ALA A 16 8.25 -6.38 11.63
N ALA A 17 7.33 -6.47 10.68
CA ALA A 17 7.18 -7.60 9.78
C ALA A 17 7.29 -7.10 8.34
N CYS A 18 8.28 -7.58 7.59
CA CYS A 18 8.38 -7.29 6.17
C CYS A 18 7.16 -7.87 5.46
N ILE A 19 6.49 -7.05 4.66
CA ILE A 19 5.43 -7.47 3.77
C ILE A 19 6.04 -7.42 2.37
N SER A 20 5.92 -8.50 1.59
CA SER A 20 6.49 -8.55 0.25
C SER A 20 6.05 -7.33 -0.56
N GLY A 21 6.96 -6.38 -0.76
CA GLY A 21 6.86 -5.34 -1.76
C GLY A 21 7.47 -5.88 -3.05
N GLY A 22 6.91 -5.54 -4.22
CA GLY A 22 7.59 -5.78 -5.48
C GLY A 22 9.00 -5.14 -5.48
N GLY A 23 9.84 -5.52 -6.44
CA GLY A 23 11.30 -5.28 -6.41
C GLY A 23 11.84 -3.84 -6.30
N LEU A 24 10.98 -2.83 -6.16
CA LEU A 24 11.34 -1.41 -6.07
C LEU A 24 11.28 -0.81 -4.65
N SER A 25 10.58 -1.44 -3.70
CA SER A 25 10.36 -0.84 -2.37
C SER A 25 10.40 -1.86 -1.24
N SER A 26 11.11 -1.53 -0.15
CA SER A 26 11.04 -2.30 1.09
C SER A 26 9.81 -1.85 1.90
N VAL A 27 8.86 -2.76 2.10
CA VAL A 27 7.62 -2.50 2.84
C VAL A 27 7.59 -3.32 4.12
N ALA A 28 7.20 -2.72 5.23
CA ALA A 28 7.01 -3.41 6.49
C ALA A 28 5.76 -2.92 7.22
N ARG A 29 5.08 -3.83 7.90
CA ARG A 29 4.09 -3.49 8.92
C ARG A 29 4.79 -3.34 10.26
N LEU A 30 4.55 -2.23 10.93
CA LEU A 30 5.09 -1.95 12.26
C LEU A 30 3.96 -2.06 13.29
N GLY A 31 4.21 -2.79 14.38
CA GLY A 31 3.37 -2.74 15.58
C GLY A 31 3.84 -1.63 16.51
N LEU A 32 2.92 -0.76 16.94
CA LEU A 32 3.21 0.36 17.82
C LEU A 32 2.91 0.02 19.28
N ALA A 33 3.47 0.81 20.20
CA ALA A 33 3.32 0.57 21.63
C ALA A 33 1.89 0.69 22.16
N ASP A 34 1.07 1.50 21.48
CA ASP A 34 -0.35 1.73 21.76
C ASP A 34 -1.28 0.66 21.17
N GLY A 35 -0.73 -0.37 20.52
CA GLY A 35 -1.47 -1.47 19.93
C GLY A 35 -1.90 -1.24 18.47
N ARG A 36 -1.68 -0.05 17.91
CA ARG A 36 -1.95 0.21 16.48
C ARG A 36 -0.89 -0.42 15.58
N THR A 37 -1.24 -0.61 14.32
CA THR A 37 -0.29 -0.96 13.25
C THR A 37 -0.21 0.14 12.21
N VAL A 38 0.97 0.28 11.59
CA VAL A 38 1.23 1.20 10.48
C VAL A 38 2.03 0.51 9.39
N ILE A 39 1.96 1.02 8.17
CA ILE A 39 2.79 0.55 7.05
C ILE A 39 3.93 1.53 6.85
N ALA A 40 5.15 1.02 6.86
CA ALA A 40 6.36 1.76 6.54
C ALA A 40 6.86 1.35 5.16
N LYS A 41 7.07 2.33 4.28
CA LYS A 41 7.67 2.14 2.95
C LYS A 41 8.99 2.89 2.88
N ARG A 42 9.99 2.25 2.27
CA ARG A 42 11.28 2.86 1.94
C ARG A 42 11.53 2.75 0.46
N GLY A 43 11.96 3.86 -0.14
CA GLY A 43 12.30 3.95 -1.55
C GLY A 43 12.64 5.38 -1.94
N PRO A 44 13.20 5.57 -3.14
CA PRO A 44 13.57 6.89 -3.64
C PRO A 44 12.37 7.76 -4.07
N LEU A 45 11.17 7.18 -4.15
CA LEU A 45 9.96 7.84 -4.68
C LEU A 45 8.82 7.93 -3.64
N VAL A 46 9.15 7.83 -2.36
CA VAL A 46 8.11 7.74 -1.32
C VAL A 46 7.47 9.10 -1.02
N GLU A 47 8.17 10.20 -1.29
CA GLU A 47 7.65 11.55 -1.25
C GLU A 47 6.59 11.77 -2.35
N GLU A 48 6.86 11.31 -3.57
CA GLU A 48 5.90 11.32 -4.68
C GLU A 48 4.70 10.40 -4.40
N GLU A 49 4.95 9.23 -3.80
CA GLU A 49 3.88 8.32 -3.38
C GLU A 49 2.95 8.97 -2.34
N ALA A 50 3.50 9.72 -1.38
CA ALA A 50 2.72 10.46 -0.39
C ALA A 50 1.83 11.51 -1.05
N ALA A 51 2.40 12.33 -1.96
CA ALA A 51 1.65 13.34 -2.69
C ALA A 51 0.51 12.73 -3.53
N MET A 52 0.77 11.60 -4.19
CA MET A 52 -0.25 10.86 -4.93
C MET A 52 -1.38 10.36 -4.01
N ILE A 53 -1.04 9.76 -2.86
CA ILE A 53 -2.03 9.27 -1.90
C ILE A 53 -2.89 10.41 -1.38
N ASP A 54 -2.29 11.54 -1.02
CA ASP A 54 -3.01 12.70 -0.51
C ASP A 54 -3.97 13.26 -1.58
N ALA A 55 -3.53 13.37 -2.83
CA ALA A 55 -4.38 13.77 -3.96
C ALA A 55 -5.56 12.80 -4.19
N ILE A 56 -5.34 11.48 -4.09
CA ILE A 56 -6.42 10.50 -4.18
C ILE A 56 -7.40 10.67 -3.02
N ARG A 57 -6.89 10.93 -1.80
CA ARG A 57 -7.73 11.12 -0.61
C ARG A 57 -8.67 12.32 -0.75
N GLU A 58 -8.21 13.39 -1.40
CA GLU A 58 -9.03 14.59 -1.68
C GLU A 58 -10.26 14.30 -2.55
N THR A 59 -10.25 13.22 -3.34
CA THR A 59 -11.41 12.77 -4.12
C THR A 59 -12.48 12.06 -3.27
N GLY A 60 -12.25 11.87 -1.96
CA GLY A 60 -13.11 11.07 -1.08
C GLY A 60 -12.91 9.56 -1.21
N THR A 61 -11.91 9.13 -2.00
CA THR A 61 -11.58 7.71 -2.15
C THR A 61 -10.95 7.17 -0.84
N PRO A 62 -11.40 6.01 -0.33
CA PRO A 62 -10.80 5.42 0.86
C PRO A 62 -9.40 4.87 0.55
N VAL A 63 -8.38 5.63 0.93
CA VAL A 63 -6.95 5.28 0.86
C VAL A 63 -6.29 5.42 2.22
N PRO A 64 -5.11 4.79 2.44
CA PRO A 64 -4.36 5.01 3.67
C PRO A 64 -4.07 6.49 3.89
N ALA A 65 -4.10 6.95 5.14
CA ALA A 65 -3.65 8.29 5.48
C ALA A 65 -2.12 8.33 5.57
N THR A 66 -1.52 9.40 5.02
CA THR A 66 -0.12 9.76 5.25
C THR A 66 0.06 10.23 6.69
N LEU A 67 0.85 9.51 7.48
CA LEU A 67 1.13 9.83 8.89
C LEU A 67 2.46 10.58 9.05
N ALA A 68 3.46 10.25 8.25
CA ALA A 68 4.74 10.93 8.22
C ALA A 68 5.52 10.64 6.92
N VAL A 69 6.31 11.61 6.48
CA VAL A 69 7.25 11.46 5.35
C VAL A 69 8.56 12.14 5.73
N GLU A 70 9.68 11.42 5.67
CA GLU A 70 10.99 12.02 5.89
C GLU A 70 12.10 11.16 5.26
N LYS A 71 12.94 11.76 4.39
CA LYS A 71 14.22 11.18 3.92
C LYS A 71 14.08 9.75 3.40
N GLY A 72 13.19 9.53 2.43
CA GLY A 72 13.00 8.21 1.83
C GLY A 72 12.27 7.21 2.73
N LEU A 73 11.53 7.69 3.73
CA LEU A 73 10.62 6.90 4.56
C LEU A 73 9.22 7.52 4.55
N LEU A 74 8.23 6.71 4.16
CA LEU A 74 6.80 7.03 4.22
C LEU A 74 6.12 6.12 5.24
N ILE A 75 5.32 6.71 6.13
CA ILE A 75 4.49 6.01 7.11
C ILE A 75 3.02 6.25 6.78
N LEU A 76 2.29 5.16 6.58
CA LEU A 76 0.86 5.15 6.27
C LEU A 76 0.06 4.47 7.38
N SER A 77 -1.21 4.85 7.54
CA SER A 77 -2.15 4.08 8.35
C SER A 77 -2.30 2.65 7.79
N ASP A 78 -2.30 1.64 8.65
CA ASP A 78 -2.60 0.26 8.23
C ASP A 78 -4.11 0.09 8.05
N LEU A 79 -4.55 -0.14 6.82
CA LEU A 79 -5.96 -0.42 6.53
C LEU A 79 -6.24 -1.92 6.69
N PRO A 80 -7.43 -2.30 7.18
CA PRO A 80 -7.81 -3.70 7.24
C PRO A 80 -7.75 -4.35 5.84
N ALA A 81 -7.23 -5.57 5.77
CA ALA A 81 -7.09 -6.33 4.52
C ALA A 81 -8.44 -6.65 3.84
N GLU A 82 -9.55 -6.43 4.53
CA GLU A 82 -10.94 -6.67 4.10
C GLU A 82 -11.48 -5.58 3.15
N GLY A 83 -10.58 -4.89 2.44
CA GLY A 83 -10.92 -3.88 1.45
C GLY A 83 -11.49 -4.46 0.14
N TRP A 84 -12.23 -3.62 -0.58
CA TRP A 84 -12.84 -3.85 -1.90
C TRP A 84 -11.92 -4.56 -2.92
N LEU A 85 -10.59 -4.37 -2.82
CA LEU A 85 -9.60 -4.99 -3.70
C LEU A 85 -9.54 -6.52 -3.55
N ALA A 86 -9.62 -7.06 -2.33
CA ALA A 86 -9.68 -8.52 -2.11
C ALA A 86 -10.89 -9.15 -2.82
N ARG A 87 -12.03 -8.44 -2.83
CA ARG A 87 -13.26 -8.83 -3.55
C ARG A 87 -13.18 -8.57 -5.07
N SER A 88 -12.36 -7.62 -5.51
CA SER A 88 -12.25 -7.21 -6.92
C SER A 88 -11.24 -8.02 -7.73
N TRP A 89 -10.27 -8.67 -7.10
CA TRP A 89 -9.41 -9.65 -7.78
C TRP A 89 -10.23 -10.75 -8.46
N GLY A 90 -11.33 -11.19 -7.83
CA GLY A 90 -12.28 -12.13 -8.46
C GLY A 90 -12.95 -11.59 -9.74
N ARG A 91 -13.01 -10.27 -9.92
CA ARG A 91 -13.60 -9.59 -11.09
C ARG A 91 -12.60 -9.43 -12.24
N LEU A 92 -11.31 -9.23 -11.92
CA LEU A 92 -10.20 -9.19 -12.90
C LEU A 92 -9.84 -10.56 -13.47
N LEU A 93 -10.15 -11.65 -12.76
CA LEU A 93 -9.88 -13.02 -13.22
C LEU A 93 -10.93 -13.56 -14.21
N ARG A 94 -12.02 -12.83 -14.51
CA ARG A 94 -12.92 -13.21 -15.60
C ARG A 94 -12.30 -12.79 -16.93
N ARG A 95 -11.49 -13.67 -17.48
CA ARG A 95 -11.13 -13.67 -18.90
C ARG A 95 -12.42 -13.92 -19.70
N SER A 96 -12.92 -12.92 -20.40
CA SER A 96 -13.93 -13.15 -21.45
C SER A 96 -13.30 -14.07 -22.52
N PRO A 97 -13.96 -15.16 -22.96
CA PRO A 97 -13.45 -15.92 -24.09
C PRO A 97 -13.50 -15.02 -25.33
N CYS A 98 -12.37 -14.93 -26.04
CA CYS A 98 -12.35 -14.37 -27.39
C CYS A 98 -13.31 -15.20 -28.25
N GLN A 99 -14.50 -14.69 -28.57
CA GLN A 99 -15.31 -15.22 -29.67
C GLN A 99 -14.76 -14.61 -30.96
N GLY A 100 -13.81 -15.31 -31.58
CA GLY A 100 -13.45 -15.10 -32.97
C GLY A 100 -14.10 -16.21 -33.80
N SER A 101 -15.14 -15.88 -34.56
CA SER A 101 -15.74 -16.80 -35.53
C SER A 101 -14.74 -17.09 -36.66
N LEU A 102 -14.39 -18.36 -36.86
CA LEU A 102 -13.77 -18.80 -38.11
C LEU A 102 -14.87 -18.88 -39.17
N SER A 103 -14.99 -17.84 -40.00
CA SER A 103 -15.67 -17.94 -41.30
C SER A 103 -14.67 -18.48 -42.31
N ASN A 104 -14.86 -19.74 -42.71
CA ASN A 104 -14.08 -20.41 -43.74
C ASN A 104 -14.45 -19.84 -45.12
N ALA A 105 -13.48 -19.31 -45.86
CA ALA A 105 -13.66 -18.90 -47.24
C ALA A 105 -12.57 -19.53 -48.12
N ARG A 106 -12.97 -20.68 -48.68
CA ARG A 106 -12.50 -21.36 -49.92
C ARG A 106 -11.07 -21.88 -49.97
#